data_AF-A0A960TW81-F1
#
_entry.id   AF-A0A960TW81-F1
#
_cell.length_a   1.000
_cell.length_b   1.000
_cell.length_c   1.000
_cell.angle_alpha   90.00
_cell.angle_beta   90.00
_cell.angle_gamma   90.00
#
_symmetry.space_group_name_H-M   'P 1'
#
loop_
_entity.id
_entity.type
_entity.pdbx_description
1 polymer ?
#
loop_
_entity_poly.entity_id
_entity_poly.type
_entity_poly.pdbx_seq_one_letter_code
_entity_poly.pdbx_strand_id
1 'polypeptide(L)'
;MTDHDATGRTPLRLRIPADLETPVSAYLKLRDRGAAFLLESVEQGVQLGRYSFIGLGPCTEIRLRGDVVTVTRPDGAVEEHPAGDDIFAPVRAELARSAADLPAEMPGPFGGAVGVIGYDIVTRFEPVPLP
;
A
#
# COMPACT_ATOMS: atom_id res chain seq x y z
N MET A 1 33.39 -3.75 0.53
CA MET A 1 33.84 -2.51 -0.15
C MET A 1 32.58 -1.87 -0.68
N THR A 2 32.01 -1.02 0.16
CA THR A 2 30.70 -0.38 0.02
C THR A 2 30.78 0.74 -1.01
N ASP A 3 29.88 0.68 -1.98
CA ASP A 3 29.35 1.89 -2.58
C ASP A 3 27.85 1.66 -2.77
N HIS A 4 27.05 2.31 -1.92
CA HIS A 4 25.59 2.30 -2.01
C HIS A 4 25.13 3.73 -1.75
N ASP A 5 25.39 4.57 -2.74
CA ASP A 5 24.80 5.89 -2.81
C ASP A 5 23.41 5.75 -3.43
N ALA A 6 22.37 5.56 -2.60
CA ALA A 6 20.96 5.53 -3.03
C ALA A 6 19.97 5.76 -1.86
N THR A 7 19.41 6.97 -1.81
CA THR A 7 18.04 7.34 -1.35
C THR A 7 17.42 6.62 -0.12
N GLY A 8 17.84 7.00 1.08
CA GLY A 8 16.94 7.46 2.16
C GLY A 8 16.09 6.50 3.01
N ARG A 9 15.88 5.21 2.67
CA ARG A 9 15.10 4.28 3.53
C ARG A 9 15.65 2.86 3.51
N THR A 10 15.93 2.31 4.70
CA THR A 10 16.42 0.92 4.87
C THR A 10 15.35 0.05 5.52
N PRO A 11 14.92 -1.06 4.88
CA PRO A 11 13.95 -1.97 5.48
C PRO A 11 14.54 -2.68 6.69
N LEU A 12 13.80 -2.68 7.80
CA LEU A 12 14.13 -3.48 8.98
C LEU A 12 13.28 -4.74 9.00
N ARG A 13 13.93 -5.89 9.19
CA ARG A 13 13.28 -7.20 9.17
C ARG A 13 13.53 -7.97 10.45
N LEU A 14 12.47 -8.54 11.01
CA LEU A 14 12.50 -9.48 12.11
C LEU A 14 11.71 -10.73 11.74
N ARG A 15 12.23 -11.91 12.05
CA ARG A 15 11.51 -13.18 11.94
C ARG A 15 11.18 -13.68 13.34
N ILE A 16 9.91 -13.96 13.59
CA ILE A 16 9.42 -14.48 14.86
C ILE A 16 8.71 -15.82 14.65
N PRO A 17 8.73 -16.74 15.64
CA PRO A 17 7.86 -17.91 15.64
C PRO A 17 6.39 -17.48 15.68
N ALA A 18 5.55 -18.10 14.85
CA ALA A 18 4.13 -17.76 14.75
C ALA A 18 3.29 -19.02 14.45
N ASP A 19 3.73 -20.19 14.92
CA ASP A 19 3.15 -21.50 14.55
C ASP A 19 1.70 -21.68 15.03
N LEU A 20 1.25 -20.83 15.96
CA LEU A 20 -0.12 -20.79 16.48
C LEU A 20 -0.97 -19.68 15.86
N GLU A 21 -0.40 -18.89 14.95
CA GLU A 21 -1.11 -17.80 14.29
C GLU A 21 -1.55 -18.23 12.89
N THR A 22 -2.82 -18.00 12.57
CA THR A 22 -3.26 -17.87 11.18
C THR A 22 -3.12 -16.42 10.72
N PRO A 23 -3.00 -16.14 9.41
CA PRO A 23 -2.95 -14.77 8.90
C PRO A 23 -4.12 -13.91 9.38
N VAL A 24 -5.34 -14.48 9.43
CA VAL A 24 -6.52 -13.80 9.97
C VAL A 24 -6.35 -13.48 11.46
N SER A 25 -5.91 -14.44 12.28
CA SER A 25 -5.70 -14.19 13.71
C SER A 25 -4.62 -13.14 13.99
N ALA A 26 -3.54 -13.14 13.21
CA ALA A 26 -2.49 -12.13 13.28
C ALA A 26 -3.03 -10.75 12.89
N TYR A 27 -3.79 -10.67 11.78
CA TYR A 27 -4.43 -9.43 11.34
C TYR A 27 -5.35 -8.85 12.43
N LEU A 28 -6.23 -9.68 13.01
CA LEU A 28 -7.16 -9.24 14.05
C LEU A 28 -6.44 -8.68 15.29
N LYS A 29 -5.28 -9.25 15.66
CA LYS A 29 -4.46 -8.75 16.78
C LYS A 29 -3.70 -7.46 16.47
N LEU A 30 -3.45 -7.18 15.19
CA LEU A 30 -2.56 -6.09 14.76
C LEU A 30 -3.28 -4.87 14.19
N ARG A 31 -4.51 -5.03 13.68
CA ARG A 31 -5.22 -4.02 12.88
C ARG A 31 -5.57 -2.72 13.61
N ASP A 32 -5.57 -2.69 14.94
CA ASP A 32 -6.04 -1.54 15.74
C ASP A 32 -5.03 -0.37 15.77
N ARG A 33 -4.26 -0.19 14.67
CA ARG A 33 -3.21 0.83 14.49
C ARG A 33 -3.53 1.80 13.34
N GLY A 34 -4.81 2.01 13.05
CA GLY A 34 -5.30 2.84 11.95
C GLY A 34 -5.70 2.01 10.72
N ALA A 35 -5.51 2.55 9.52
CA ALA A 35 -5.82 1.82 8.29
C ALA A 35 -4.96 0.55 8.20
N ALA A 36 -5.59 -0.57 7.86
CA ALA A 36 -4.94 -1.87 7.79
C ALA A 36 -5.54 -2.71 6.67
N PHE A 37 -4.77 -3.66 6.16
CA PHE A 37 -5.22 -4.63 5.17
C PHE A 37 -4.65 -6.02 5.45
N LEU A 38 -5.34 -7.03 4.90
CA LEU A 38 -4.86 -8.40 4.78
C LEU A 38 -5.05 -8.83 3.32
N LEU A 39 -3.97 -9.25 2.67
CA LEU A 39 -4.01 -9.85 1.32
C LEU A 39 -3.60 -11.31 1.42
N GLU A 40 -4.50 -12.18 0.95
CA GLU A 40 -4.25 -13.61 0.82
C GLU A 40 -4.48 -14.01 -0.63
N SER A 41 -3.56 -14.80 -1.18
CA SER A 41 -3.74 -15.38 -2.51
C SER A 41 -4.43 -16.74 -2.36
N VAL A 42 -5.47 -17.00 -3.13
CA VAL A 42 -6.12 -18.31 -3.20
C VAL A 42 -6.03 -18.79 -4.65
N GLU A 43 -5.26 -19.84 -4.89
CA GLU A 43 -5.22 -20.50 -6.19
C GLU A 43 -6.39 -21.47 -6.29
N GLN A 44 -7.22 -21.28 -7.32
CA GLN A 44 -8.32 -22.18 -7.72
C GLN A 44 -9.28 -22.60 -6.59
N GLY A 45 -9.42 -21.77 -5.55
CA GLY A 45 -10.37 -21.99 -4.44
C GLY A 45 -9.99 -23.10 -3.45
N VAL A 46 -8.84 -23.76 -3.61
CA VAL A 46 -8.45 -24.93 -2.78
C VAL A 46 -7.12 -24.72 -2.08
N GLN A 47 -6.18 -23.99 -2.68
CA GLN A 47 -4.84 -23.81 -2.11
C GLN A 47 -4.56 -22.34 -1.77
N LEU A 48 -4.35 -22.09 -0.48
CA LEU A 48 -3.81 -20.82 -0.01
C LEU A 48 -2.37 -20.67 -0.52
N GLY A 49 -2.05 -19.47 -0.99
CA GLY A 49 -0.70 -19.08 -1.36
C GLY A 49 0.24 -19.21 -0.17
N ARG A 50 1.53 -19.40 -0.46
CA ARG A 50 2.57 -19.58 0.58
C ARG A 50 2.70 -18.37 1.53
N TYR A 51 2.28 -17.19 1.10
CA TYR A 51 2.42 -15.94 1.84
C TYR A 51 1.08 -15.21 1.93
N SER A 52 0.83 -14.62 3.10
CA SER A 52 -0.19 -13.61 3.33
C SER A 52 0.50 -12.30 3.72
N PHE A 53 -0.03 -11.16 3.28
CA PHE A 53 0.54 -9.84 3.54
C PHE A 53 -0.39 -9.03 4.44
N ILE A 54 0.14 -8.51 5.54
CA ILE A 54 -0.57 -7.61 6.43
C ILE A 54 0.14 -6.25 6.38
N GLY A 55 -0.60 -5.21 6.01
CA GLY A 55 -0.15 -3.82 6.13
C GLY A 55 -0.91 -3.12 7.24
N LEU A 56 -0.20 -2.28 8.00
CA LEU A 56 -0.72 -1.56 9.16
C LEU A 56 -0.21 -0.13 9.09
N GLY A 57 -1.08 0.85 9.40
CA GLY A 57 -0.69 2.24 9.62
C GLY A 57 0.15 2.83 8.48
N PRO A 58 -0.47 3.16 7.33
CA PRO A 58 0.27 3.72 6.20
C PRO A 58 0.98 5.01 6.60
N CYS A 59 2.22 5.21 6.13
CA CYS A 59 2.95 6.47 6.34
C CYS A 59 2.23 7.64 5.66
N THR A 60 1.72 7.41 4.45
CA THR A 60 1.02 8.40 3.65
C THR A 60 -0.28 7.80 3.16
N GLU A 61 -1.39 8.53 3.29
CA GLU A 61 -2.68 8.14 2.75
C GLU A 61 -3.07 9.09 1.61
N ILE A 62 -3.41 8.53 0.44
CA ILE A 62 -3.85 9.29 -0.73
C ILE A 62 -5.30 8.90 -1.03
N ARG A 63 -6.20 9.88 -1.06
CA ARG A 63 -7.62 9.68 -1.37
C ARG A 63 -8.04 10.60 -2.49
N LEU A 64 -8.76 10.06 -3.47
CA LEU A 64 -9.47 10.84 -4.49
C LEU A 64 -10.97 10.72 -4.22
N ARG A 65 -11.64 11.85 -4.06
CA ARG A 65 -13.10 11.93 -3.95
C ARG A 65 -13.62 13.08 -4.80
N GLY A 66 -14.55 12.78 -5.72
CA GLY A 66 -14.97 13.76 -6.71
C GLY A 66 -13.74 14.24 -7.47
N ASP A 67 -13.47 15.55 -7.43
CA ASP A 67 -12.32 16.20 -8.07
C ASP A 67 -11.22 16.66 -7.11
N VAL A 68 -11.25 16.17 -5.87
CA VAL A 68 -10.27 16.53 -4.84
C VAL A 68 -9.41 15.32 -4.51
N VAL A 69 -8.10 15.51 -4.61
CA VAL A 69 -7.11 14.60 -4.03
C VAL A 69 -6.69 15.14 -2.67
N THR A 70 -6.77 14.29 -1.67
CA THR A 70 -6.27 14.54 -0.31
C THR A 70 -5.05 13.65 -0.06
N VAL A 71 -3.95 14.24 0.40
CA VAL A 71 -2.73 13.53 0.82
C VAL A 71 -2.50 13.80 2.30
N THR A 72 -2.62 12.76 3.12
CA THR A 72 -2.32 12.81 4.56
C THR A 72 -0.90 12.30 4.78
N ARG A 73 -0.05 13.13 5.39
CA ARG A 73 1.37 12.88 5.64
C ARG A 73 1.62 12.19 7.00
N PRO A 74 2.82 11.62 7.23
CA PRO A 74 3.15 10.95 8.49
C PRO A 74 3.09 11.87 9.73
N ASP A 75 3.34 13.16 9.56
CA ASP A 75 3.26 14.18 10.61
C ASP A 75 1.83 14.68 10.86
N GLY A 76 0.85 14.14 10.14
CA GLY A 76 -0.55 14.54 10.21
C GLY A 76 -0.89 15.75 9.33
N ALA A 77 0.07 16.30 8.57
CA ALA A 77 -0.24 17.35 7.61
C ALA A 77 -1.18 16.81 6.52
N VAL A 78 -2.16 17.62 6.14
CA VAL A 78 -3.14 17.30 5.10
C VAL A 78 -3.00 18.31 3.98
N GLU A 79 -2.70 17.80 2.79
CA GLU A 79 -2.64 18.58 1.56
C GLU A 79 -3.84 18.23 0.69
N GLU A 80 -4.54 19.23 0.17
CA GLU A 80 -5.61 19.05 -0.80
C GLU A 80 -5.27 19.76 -2.10
N HIS A 81 -5.49 19.08 -3.21
CA HIS A 81 -5.30 19.67 -4.53
C HIS A 81 -6.33 19.11 -5.52
N PRO A 82 -6.63 19.83 -6.61
CA PRO A 82 -7.44 19.31 -7.70
C PRO A 82 -6.83 18.02 -8.26
N ALA A 83 -7.68 17.08 -8.69
CA ALA A 83 -7.21 15.81 -9.24
C ALA A 83 -6.45 16.00 -10.57
N GLY A 84 -6.88 16.98 -11.36
CA GLY A 84 -6.35 17.23 -12.71
C GLY A 84 -6.64 16.07 -13.66
N ASP A 85 -5.93 16.06 -14.79
CA ASP A 85 -6.09 15.03 -15.82
C ASP A 85 -5.44 13.70 -15.43
N ASP A 86 -4.31 13.76 -14.70
CA ASP A 86 -3.56 12.58 -14.27
C ASP A 86 -3.74 12.29 -12.78
N ILE A 87 -4.83 11.59 -12.48
CA ILE A 87 -5.24 11.24 -11.12
C ILE A 87 -4.24 10.33 -10.38
N PHE A 88 -3.30 9.71 -11.09
CA PHE A 88 -2.29 8.82 -10.50
C PHE A 88 -0.94 9.51 -10.25
N ALA A 89 -0.77 10.76 -10.68
CA ALA A 89 0.44 11.53 -10.42
C ALA A 89 0.83 11.59 -8.93
N PRO A 90 -0.11 11.79 -7.98
CA PRO A 90 0.22 11.80 -6.55
C PRO A 90 0.75 10.46 -6.05
N VAL A 91 0.16 9.35 -6.51
CA VAL A 91 0.57 7.99 -6.16
C VAL A 91 1.98 7.70 -6.68
N ARG A 92 2.25 8.03 -7.95
CA ARG A 92 3.59 7.84 -8.54
C ARG A 92 4.64 8.70 -7.86
N ALA A 93 4.32 9.95 -7.54
CA ALA A 93 5.21 10.82 -6.80
C ALA A 93 5.56 10.25 -5.42
N GLU A 94 4.59 9.65 -4.74
CA GLU A 94 4.83 9.04 -3.43
C GLU A 94 5.59 7.72 -3.49
N LEU A 95 5.33 6.88 -4.51
CA LEU A 95 6.13 5.68 -4.78
C LEU A 95 7.60 6.04 -5.06
N ALA A 96 7.85 7.07 -5.86
CA ALA A 96 9.21 7.55 -6.12
C ALA A 96 9.92 8.03 -4.86
N ARG A 97 9.21 8.74 -3.96
CA ARG A 97 9.76 9.19 -2.67
C ARG A 97 9.98 8.03 -1.68
N SER A 98 9.23 6.94 -1.81
CA SER A 98 9.26 5.80 -0.89
C SER A 98 10.08 4.61 -1.40
N ALA A 99 10.74 4.76 -2.55
CA ALA A 99 11.65 3.76 -3.08
C ALA A 99 12.74 3.43 -2.06
N ALA A 100 13.03 2.14 -1.92
CA ALA A 100 14.05 1.60 -1.05
C ALA A 100 14.72 0.42 -1.75
N ASP A 101 16.03 0.28 -1.56
CA ASP A 101 16.74 -0.89 -2.03
C ASP A 101 16.39 -2.09 -1.15
N LEU A 102 15.75 -3.08 -1.78
CA LEU A 102 15.26 -4.27 -1.11
C LEU A 102 16.26 -5.42 -1.29
N PRO A 103 16.65 -6.14 -0.21
CA PRO A 103 17.48 -7.32 -0.33
C PRO A 103 16.80 -8.39 -1.19
N ALA A 104 17.58 -9.07 -2.04
CA ALA A 104 17.08 -10.05 -2.99
C ALA A 104 16.39 -11.24 -2.33
N GLU A 105 16.77 -11.58 -1.09
CA GLU A 105 16.21 -12.67 -0.30
C GLU A 105 14.85 -12.36 0.35
N MET A 106 14.30 -11.16 0.16
CA MET A 106 13.06 -10.77 0.81
C MET A 106 11.83 -11.41 0.15
N PRO A 107 10.97 -12.12 0.90
CA PRO A 107 9.82 -12.80 0.32
C PRO A 107 8.69 -11.81 -0.02
N GLY A 108 8.31 -11.77 -1.31
CA GLY A 108 7.13 -11.06 -1.79
C GLY A 108 7.26 -9.54 -1.89
N PRO A 109 6.20 -8.83 -2.32
CA PRO A 109 6.16 -7.37 -2.29
C PRO A 109 6.33 -6.86 -0.86
N PHE A 110 7.30 -5.97 -0.66
CA PHE A 110 7.55 -5.30 0.61
C PHE A 110 7.44 -3.79 0.41
N GLY A 111 6.52 -3.17 1.14
CA GLY A 111 6.19 -1.75 0.95
C GLY A 111 5.43 -1.49 -0.36
N GLY A 112 5.33 -0.21 -0.70
CA GLY A 112 4.58 0.28 -1.86
C GLY A 112 3.18 0.81 -1.49
N ALA A 113 2.36 1.02 -2.53
CA ALA A 113 1.00 1.53 -2.41
C ALA A 113 -0.01 0.38 -2.48
N VAL A 114 -0.88 0.30 -1.49
CA VAL A 114 -1.97 -0.68 -1.43
C VAL A 114 -3.26 0.07 -1.14
N GLY A 115 -4.32 -0.26 -1.87
CA GLY A 115 -5.61 0.41 -1.72
C GLY A 115 -6.65 -0.15 -2.66
N VAL A 116 -7.72 0.61 -2.82
CA VAL A 116 -8.85 0.27 -3.68
C VAL A 116 -9.09 1.38 -4.68
N ILE A 117 -9.54 1.01 -5.87
CA ILE A 117 -9.99 1.94 -6.90
C ILE A 117 -11.46 1.61 -7.16
N GLY A 118 -12.33 2.58 -6.89
CA GLY A 118 -13.76 2.42 -7.13
C GLY A 118 -14.09 2.39 -8.62
N TYR A 119 -15.16 1.69 -8.99
CA TYR A 119 -15.61 1.57 -10.38
C TYR A 119 -15.80 2.94 -11.05
N ASP A 120 -16.37 3.90 -10.31
CA ASP A 120 -16.70 5.24 -10.79
C ASP A 120 -15.49 6.02 -11.31
N ILE A 121 -14.26 5.60 -11.01
CA ILE A 121 -13.06 6.20 -11.60
C ILE A 121 -13.07 6.14 -13.14
N VAL A 122 -13.81 5.20 -13.73
CA VAL A 122 -13.91 5.05 -15.19
C VAL A 122 -14.36 6.35 -15.87
N THR A 123 -15.17 7.18 -15.21
CA THR A 123 -15.65 8.46 -15.76
C THR A 123 -14.54 9.49 -15.95
N ARG A 124 -13.34 9.25 -15.38
CA ARG A 124 -12.14 10.05 -15.62
C ARG A 124 -11.42 9.71 -16.92
N PHE A 125 -11.65 8.50 -17.43
CA PHE A 125 -10.99 8.00 -18.63
C PHE A 125 -11.93 8.00 -19.84
N GLU A 126 -13.22 7.74 -19.61
CA GLU A 126 -14.22 7.62 -20.66
C GLU A 126 -15.51 8.34 -20.25
N PRO A 127 -16.22 9.02 -21.17
CA PRO A 127 -17.49 9.67 -20.90
C PRO A 127 -18.61 8.62 -20.82
N VAL A 128 -18.64 7.85 -19.74
CA VAL A 128 -19.67 6.82 -19.46
C VAL A 128 -20.62 7.28 -18.36
N PRO A 129 -21.93 6.96 -18.45
CA PRO A 129 -22.86 7.19 -17.35
C PRO A 129 -22.58 6.20 -16.20
N LEU A 130 -22.73 6.67 -14.96
CA LEU A 130 -22.71 5.80 -13.78
C LEU A 130 -24.08 5.10 -13.61
N PRO A 131 -24.10 3.85 -13.13
CA PRO A 131 -25.33 3.09 -12.90
C PRO A 131 -26.21 3.68 -11.79
#